data_AF-A0A6M1E7X5-F1
#
_entry.id   AF-A0A6M1E7X5-F1
#
_cell.length_a   1.000
_cell.length_b   1.000
_cell.length_c   1.000
_cell.angle_alpha   90.00
_cell.angle_beta   90.00
_cell.angle_gamma   90.00
#
_symmetry.space_group_name_H-M   'P 1'
#
loop_
_entity.id
_entity.type
_entity.pdbx_description
1 polymer ?
#
loop_
_entity_poly.entity_id
_entity_poly.type
_entity_poly.pdbx_seq_one_letter_code
_entity_poly.pdbx_strand_id
1 'polypeptide(L)'
;MNLARVNWTCGRVDRVLKRESKARLATLLGELAAHVNFVAKGKLSILYTSGFPVFTGRRKGTVPAVPTGGQLSDGRLLDEIRFDFNPLGRDLTYECRYAVWTSYDEVEPYSSQLQWENSLFTTRSRNNVIKGVPFRSIVFINRCKNLLDLNELGL
;
A
#
# COMPACT_ATOMS: atom_id res chain seq x y z
N MET A 1 -3.70 -29.95 37.55
CA MET A 1 -4.58 -28.77 37.46
C MET A 1 -4.45 -28.19 36.06
N ASN A 2 -5.38 -28.50 35.15
CA ASN A 2 -5.38 -27.98 33.79
C ASN A 2 -6.27 -26.72 33.75
N LEU A 3 -5.64 -25.55 33.64
CA LEU A 3 -6.35 -24.29 33.39
C LEU A 3 -6.82 -24.30 31.93
N ALA A 4 -8.10 -24.59 31.71
CA ALA A 4 -8.70 -24.48 30.39
C ALA A 4 -8.55 -23.03 29.89
N ARG A 5 -7.81 -22.85 28.79
CA ARG A 5 -7.76 -21.58 28.05
C ARG A 5 -9.19 -21.24 27.62
N VAL A 6 -9.76 -20.21 28.23
CA VAL A 6 -11.05 -19.65 27.80
C VAL A 6 -10.89 -19.16 26.37
N ASN A 7 -11.54 -19.86 25.45
CA ASN A 7 -11.53 -19.54 24.03
C ASN A 7 -12.61 -18.47 23.81
N TRP A 8 -12.25 -17.19 23.96
CA TRP A 8 -13.14 -16.07 23.67
C TRP A 8 -13.39 -16.01 22.17
N THR A 9 -14.32 -16.82 21.66
CA THR A 9 -14.87 -16.62 20.32
C THR A 9 -15.77 -15.39 20.36
N CYS A 10 -15.13 -14.22 20.30
CA CYS A 10 -15.74 -12.91 20.10
C CYS A 10 -16.65 -13.01 18.85
N GLY A 11 -17.96 -13.01 19.09
CA GLY A 11 -18.98 -13.25 18.08
C GLY A 11 -18.97 -12.17 17.00
N ARG A 12 -19.73 -12.35 15.91
CA ARG A 12 -19.82 -11.30 14.87
C ARG A 12 -20.24 -9.95 15.45
N VAL A 13 -21.18 -9.95 16.39
CA VAL A 13 -21.68 -8.75 17.08
C VAL A 13 -20.59 -8.07 17.91
N ASP A 14 -19.84 -8.82 18.73
CA ASP A 14 -18.75 -8.26 19.54
C ASP A 14 -17.66 -7.59 18.69
N ARG A 15 -17.36 -8.17 17.52
CA ARG A 15 -16.39 -7.60 16.57
C ARG A 15 -16.90 -6.28 15.98
N VAL A 16 -18.19 -6.20 15.67
CA VAL A 16 -18.84 -4.98 15.17
C VAL A 16 -18.81 -3.91 16.27
N LEU A 17 -19.23 -4.23 17.49
CA LEU A 17 -19.19 -3.31 18.63
C LEU A 17 -17.77 -2.80 18.89
N LYS A 18 -16.77 -3.68 18.89
CA LYS A 18 -15.37 -3.28 19.05
C LYS A 18 -14.88 -2.33 17.95
N ARG A 19 -15.32 -2.53 16.71
CA ARG A 19 -15.00 -1.62 15.59
C ARG A 19 -15.67 -0.26 15.78
N GLU A 20 -16.95 -0.25 16.14
CA GLU A 20 -17.70 0.99 16.41
C GLU A 20 -17.10 1.77 17.58
N SER A 21 -16.74 1.10 18.68
CA SER A 21 -16.07 1.73 19.82
C SER A 21 -14.71 2.32 19.43
N LYS A 22 -13.91 1.60 18.62
CA LYS A 22 -12.63 2.11 18.12
C LYS A 22 -12.80 3.34 17.24
N ALA A 23 -13.79 3.33 16.36
CA ALA A 23 -14.08 4.46 15.49
C ALA A 23 -14.46 5.70 16.31
N ARG A 24 -15.38 5.56 17.29
CA ARG A 24 -15.76 6.66 18.18
C ARG A 24 -14.58 7.17 19.00
N LEU A 25 -13.76 6.28 19.55
CA LEU A 25 -12.58 6.66 20.30
C LEU A 25 -11.58 7.45 19.44
N ALA A 26 -11.37 7.04 18.19
CA ALA A 26 -10.50 7.74 17.26
C ALA A 26 -11.01 9.17 16.98
N THR A 27 -12.32 9.35 16.80
CA THR A 27 -12.94 10.68 16.62
C THR A 27 -12.68 11.58 17.82
N LEU A 28 -12.97 11.10 19.03
CA LEU A 28 -12.80 11.87 20.28
C LEU A 28 -11.33 12.23 20.54
N LEU A 29 -10.40 11.31 20.27
CA LEU A 29 -8.97 11.59 20.38
C LEU A 29 -8.53 12.64 19.35
N GLY A 30 -9.10 12.63 18.15
CA GLY A 30 -8.87 13.64 17.13
C GLY A 30 -9.35 15.03 17.57
N GLU A 31 -10.55 15.13 18.15
CA GLU A 31 -11.09 16.38 18.70
C GLU A 31 -10.22 16.92 19.84
N LEU A 32 -9.77 16.05 20.74
CA LEU A 32 -8.89 16.43 21.85
C LEU A 32 -7.53 16.92 21.34
N ALA A 33 -6.94 16.22 20.36
CA ALA A 33 -5.69 16.64 19.73
C ALA A 33 -5.83 18.02 19.04
N ALA A 34 -6.96 18.26 18.36
CA ALA A 34 -7.25 19.56 17.75
C ALA A 34 -7.36 20.68 18.81
N HIS A 35 -8.01 20.40 19.94
CA HIS A 35 -8.11 21.36 21.04
C HIS A 35 -6.75 21.69 21.65
N VAL A 36 -5.91 20.68 21.89
CA VAL A 36 -4.53 20.87 22.39
C VAL A 36 -3.72 21.73 21.42
N ASN A 37 -3.82 21.47 20.12
CA ASN A 37 -3.16 22.27 19.09
C ASN A 37 -3.64 23.73 19.09
N PHE A 38 -4.95 23.95 19.24
CA PHE A 38 -5.54 25.28 19.34
C PHE A 38 -5.04 26.06 20.57
N VAL A 39 -4.98 25.40 21.73
CA VAL A 39 -4.49 26.02 22.98
C VAL A 39 -2.99 26.30 22.90
N ALA A 40 -2.21 25.37 22.34
CA ALA A 40 -0.76 25.50 22.28
C ALA A 40 -0.29 26.63 21.36
N LYS A 41 -1.06 27.00 20.31
CA LYS A 41 -0.70 28.06 19.34
C LYS A 41 0.74 27.92 18.81
N GLY A 42 1.18 26.69 18.53
CA GLY A 42 2.54 26.40 18.05
C GLY A 42 3.64 26.41 19.13
N LYS A 43 3.30 26.63 20.42
CA LYS A 43 4.27 26.50 21.52
C LYS A 43 4.56 25.04 21.82
N LEU A 44 5.75 24.58 21.42
CA LEU A 44 6.19 23.19 21.61
C LEU A 44 6.23 22.76 23.08
N SER A 45 6.55 23.66 24.02
CA SER A 45 6.56 23.34 25.45
C SER A 45 5.21 22.82 25.93
N ILE A 46 4.12 23.45 25.49
CA ILE A 46 2.74 23.06 25.82
C ILE A 46 2.39 21.73 25.17
N LEU A 47 2.78 21.54 23.90
CA LEU A 47 2.55 20.29 23.17
C LEU A 47 3.26 19.10 23.81
N TYR A 48 4.52 19.25 24.24
CA TYR A 48 5.24 18.18 24.93
C TYR A 48 4.63 17.81 26.29
N THR A 49 4.07 18.77 27.01
CA THR A 49 3.37 18.51 28.27
C THR A 49 1.99 17.89 28.10
N SER A 50 1.41 17.93 26.90
CA SER A 50 0.04 17.45 26.65
C SER A 50 -0.09 15.92 26.64
N GLY A 51 1.03 15.18 26.59
CA GLY A 51 1.04 13.73 26.46
C GLY A 51 0.67 13.21 25.06
N PHE A 52 0.27 14.10 24.13
CA PHE A 52 0.07 13.73 22.74
C PHE A 52 1.41 13.61 22.01
N PRO A 53 1.57 12.63 21.10
CA PRO A 53 2.77 12.51 20.28
C PRO A 53 2.90 13.75 19.39
N VAL A 54 3.98 14.50 19.58
CA VAL A 54 4.34 15.64 18.73
C VAL A 54 5.23 15.11 17.60
N PHE A 55 4.86 15.35 16.34
CA PHE A 55 5.71 15.00 15.21
C PHE A 55 6.86 16.01 15.12
N THR A 56 8.02 15.63 15.67
CA THR A 56 9.17 16.53 15.82
C THR A 56 10.22 16.40 14.70
N GLY A 57 9.97 15.54 13.72
CA GLY A 57 10.86 15.37 12.57
C GLY A 57 10.24 15.89 11.30
N ARG A 58 10.93 16.79 10.59
CA ARG A 58 10.86 16.77 9.12
C ARG A 58 11.29 15.37 8.72
N ARG A 59 10.36 14.53 8.26
CA ARG A 59 10.73 13.31 7.56
C ARG A 59 11.48 13.78 6.32
N LYS A 60 12.80 13.63 6.31
CA LYS A 60 13.54 13.69 5.05
C LYS A 60 12.92 12.61 4.19
N GLY A 61 12.27 13.00 3.10
CA GLY A 61 11.73 12.07 2.12
C GLY A 61 12.82 11.08 1.78
N THR A 62 12.67 9.86 2.28
CA THR A 62 13.61 8.80 1.97
C THR A 62 13.23 8.34 0.57
N VAL A 63 14.21 8.20 -0.33
CA VAL A 63 13.92 7.71 -1.67
C VAL A 63 13.14 6.40 -1.52
N PRO A 64 11.95 6.28 -2.16
CA PRO A 64 11.14 5.08 -2.04
C PRO A 64 11.99 3.87 -2.36
N ALA A 65 12.11 2.94 -1.42
CA ALA A 65 12.77 1.69 -1.70
C ALA A 65 12.00 0.97 -2.84
N VAL A 66 12.71 0.22 -3.67
CA VAL A 66 12.13 -0.46 -4.82
C VAL A 66 11.94 -1.94 -4.47
N PRO A 67 10.72 -2.51 -4.61
CA PRO A 67 10.51 -3.93 -4.43
C PRO A 67 11.36 -4.75 -5.40
N THR A 68 11.87 -5.89 -4.95
CA THR A 68 12.79 -6.75 -5.74
C THR A 68 12.16 -8.11 -6.04
N GLY A 69 12.84 -8.93 -6.85
CA GLY A 69 12.39 -10.31 -7.11
C GLY A 69 11.07 -10.40 -7.87
N GLY A 70 10.85 -9.49 -8.83
CA GLY A 70 9.70 -9.53 -9.72
C GLY A 70 9.71 -10.82 -10.55
N GLN A 71 8.63 -11.59 -10.46
CA GLN A 71 8.44 -12.83 -11.19
C GLN A 71 7.10 -12.78 -11.93
N LEU A 72 7.16 -13.09 -13.22
CA LEU A 72 5.99 -13.32 -14.07
C LEU A 72 5.74 -14.82 -14.17
N SER A 73 4.48 -15.21 -14.11
CA SER A 73 4.03 -16.60 -14.27
C SER A 73 2.66 -16.61 -14.91
N ASP A 74 2.30 -17.73 -15.53
CA ASP A 74 0.98 -17.86 -16.13
C ASP A 74 -0.11 -17.81 -15.05
N GLY A 75 -1.24 -17.21 -15.41
CA GLY A 75 -2.45 -17.15 -14.60
C GLY A 75 -3.23 -18.45 -14.61
N ARG A 76 -4.45 -18.42 -14.08
CA ARG A 76 -5.33 -19.60 -14.11
C ARG A 76 -6.05 -19.75 -15.44
N LEU A 77 -6.24 -18.63 -16.14
CA LEU A 77 -6.86 -18.55 -17.46
C LEU A 77 -5.82 -18.14 -18.51
N LEU A 78 -6.14 -18.42 -19.78
CA LEU A 78 -5.23 -18.17 -20.91
C LEU A 78 -4.96 -16.68 -21.17
N ASP A 79 -5.82 -15.79 -20.68
CA ASP A 79 -5.71 -14.34 -20.79
C ASP A 79 -5.21 -13.68 -19.50
N GLU A 80 -4.73 -14.50 -18.55
CA GLU A 80 -4.26 -14.06 -17.25
C GLU A 80 -2.75 -14.27 -17.09
N ILE A 81 -2.09 -13.25 -16.56
CA ILE A 81 -0.70 -13.31 -16.12
C ILE A 81 -0.62 -12.95 -14.66
N ARG A 82 0.13 -13.73 -13.90
CA ARG A 82 0.41 -13.48 -12.49
C ARG A 82 1.74 -12.78 -12.33
N PHE A 83 1.73 -11.73 -11.53
CA PHE A 83 2.90 -11.00 -11.09
C PHE A 83 3.10 -11.08 -9.58
N ASP A 84 4.28 -11.54 -9.19
CA ASP A 84 4.72 -11.65 -7.80
C ASP A 84 6.02 -10.85 -7.59
N PHE A 85 6.23 -10.33 -6.38
CA PHE A 85 7.46 -9.63 -6.01
C PHE A 85 7.75 -9.81 -4.51
N ASN A 86 8.92 -9.35 -4.06
CA ASN A 86 9.29 -9.28 -2.65
C ASN A 86 8.88 -7.90 -2.08
N PRO A 87 7.97 -7.84 -1.09
CA PRO A 87 7.52 -6.58 -0.52
C PRO A 87 8.61 -5.94 0.33
N LEU A 88 8.53 -4.62 0.47
CA LEU A 88 9.43 -3.83 1.32
C LEU A 88 9.02 -3.84 2.79
N GLY A 89 7.75 -4.09 3.06
CA GLY A 89 7.17 -4.01 4.40
C GLY A 89 5.71 -4.47 4.42
N ARG A 90 5.13 -4.50 5.63
CA ARG A 90 3.71 -4.79 5.84
C ARG A 90 2.88 -3.53 5.58
N ASP A 91 1.67 -3.73 5.05
CA ASP A 91 0.66 -2.67 4.83
C ASP A 91 1.11 -1.51 3.92
N LEU A 92 1.97 -1.81 2.94
CA LEU A 92 2.36 -0.86 1.89
C LEU A 92 1.50 -1.03 0.64
N THR A 93 1.29 0.07 -0.08
CA THR A 93 0.60 0.08 -1.38
C THR A 93 1.63 0.26 -2.49
N TYR A 94 1.50 -0.53 -3.55
CA TYR A 94 2.43 -0.55 -4.67
C TYR A 94 1.70 -0.19 -5.97
N GLU A 95 2.35 0.63 -6.80
CA GLU A 95 2.02 0.83 -8.22
C GLU A 95 3.08 0.12 -9.06
N CYS A 96 2.67 -0.84 -9.88
CA CYS A 96 3.53 -1.52 -10.83
C CYS A 96 3.11 -1.16 -12.24
N ARG A 97 4.03 -0.61 -13.05
CA ARG A 97 3.75 -0.31 -14.45
C ARG A 97 4.12 -1.47 -15.33
N TYR A 98 3.27 -1.76 -16.31
CA TYR A 98 3.52 -2.82 -17.27
C TYR A 98 3.16 -2.39 -18.68
N ALA A 99 3.82 -3.00 -19.63
CA ALA A 99 3.56 -2.85 -21.05
C ALA A 99 3.28 -4.24 -21.63
N VAL A 100 2.36 -4.29 -22.58
CA VAL A 100 2.01 -5.51 -23.30
C VAL A 100 2.47 -5.30 -24.73
N TRP A 101 3.36 -6.15 -25.20
CA TRP A 101 3.84 -6.15 -26.57
C TRP A 101 3.22 -7.32 -27.31
N THR A 102 2.68 -7.09 -28.50
CA THR A 102 2.14 -8.13 -29.38
C THR A 102 2.96 -8.23 -30.66
N SER A 103 2.90 -9.38 -31.33
CA SER A 103 3.60 -9.57 -32.61
C SER A 103 3.11 -8.66 -33.75
N TYR A 104 2.01 -7.92 -33.54
CA TYR A 104 1.49 -6.93 -34.48
C TYR A 104 2.05 -5.53 -34.23
N ASP A 105 2.73 -5.30 -33.10
CA ASP A 105 3.33 -4.01 -32.81
C ASP A 105 4.62 -3.85 -33.64
N GLU A 106 4.68 -2.75 -34.40
CA GLU A 106 5.84 -2.39 -35.24
C GLU A 106 7.08 -2.00 -34.41
N VAL A 107 6.91 -1.86 -33.09
CA VAL A 107 7.90 -1.38 -32.15
C VAL A 107 8.71 -2.56 -31.61
N GLU A 108 10.04 -2.53 -31.62
CA GLU A 108 10.83 -3.62 -31.06
C GLU A 108 10.60 -3.77 -29.54
N PRO A 109 10.58 -5.02 -29.00
CA PRO A 109 10.26 -5.29 -27.58
C PRO A 109 11.19 -4.62 -26.57
N TYR A 110 12.40 -4.26 -26.99
CA TYR A 110 13.43 -3.61 -26.15
C TYR A 110 13.62 -2.12 -26.45
N SER A 111 12.82 -1.56 -27.35
CA SER A 111 12.95 -0.15 -27.71
C SER A 111 12.43 0.77 -26.61
N SER A 112 12.98 1.97 -26.53
CA SER A 112 12.49 3.03 -25.62
C SER A 112 11.10 3.56 -25.99
N GLN A 113 10.48 3.06 -27.06
CA GLN A 113 9.16 3.43 -27.55
C GLN A 113 8.05 2.51 -27.02
N LEU A 114 8.39 1.48 -26.25
CA LEU A 114 7.41 0.61 -25.60
C LEU A 114 6.49 1.43 -24.68
N GLN A 115 5.18 1.37 -24.93
CA GLN A 115 4.20 2.19 -24.23
C GLN A 115 3.87 1.62 -22.85
N TRP A 116 4.36 2.29 -21.80
CA TRP A 116 4.12 1.95 -20.39
C TRP A 116 2.80 2.52 -19.85
N GLU A 117 1.70 2.27 -20.57
CA GLU A 117 0.41 2.89 -20.27
C GLU A 117 -0.34 2.22 -19.11
N ASN A 118 -0.07 0.94 -18.84
CA ASN A 118 -0.84 0.20 -17.86
C ASN A 118 -0.19 0.21 -16.48
N SER A 119 -1.03 0.35 -15.45
CA SER A 119 -0.62 0.32 -14.05
C SER A 119 -1.47 -0.65 -13.24
N LEU A 120 -0.80 -1.38 -12.37
CA LEU A 120 -1.39 -2.34 -11.45
C LEU A 120 -1.18 -1.82 -10.02
N PHE A 121 -2.29 -1.52 -9.34
CA PHE A 121 -2.29 -1.09 -7.96
C PHE A 121 -2.55 -2.28 -7.03
N THR A 122 -1.66 -2.53 -6.08
CA THR A 122 -1.82 -3.65 -5.15
C THR A 122 -1.20 -3.37 -3.79
N THR A 123 -1.82 -3.90 -2.74
CA THR A 123 -1.25 -3.96 -1.38
C THR A 123 -0.58 -5.30 -1.09
N ARG A 124 -0.64 -6.23 -2.05
CA ARG A 124 -0.15 -7.60 -1.93
C ARG A 124 1.05 -7.82 -2.83
N SER A 125 2.01 -8.59 -2.32
CA SER A 125 3.21 -8.96 -3.07
C SER A 125 3.06 -10.24 -3.89
N ARG A 126 1.95 -10.97 -3.70
CA ARG A 126 1.70 -12.26 -4.33
C ARG A 126 0.30 -12.31 -4.92
N ASN A 127 0.17 -13.09 -5.99
CA ASN A 127 -1.08 -13.37 -6.68
C ASN A 127 -1.75 -12.12 -7.25
N ASN A 128 -0.94 -11.18 -7.76
CA ASN A 128 -1.46 -10.05 -8.50
C ASN A 128 -1.71 -10.51 -9.94
N VAL A 129 -2.96 -10.41 -10.41
CA VAL A 129 -3.36 -10.94 -11.70
C VAL A 129 -3.63 -9.78 -12.66
N ILE A 130 -2.93 -9.79 -13.79
CA ILE A 130 -3.20 -8.94 -14.95
C ILE A 130 -4.10 -9.76 -15.88
N LYS A 131 -5.24 -9.20 -16.26
CA LYS A 131 -6.27 -9.86 -17.07
C LYS A 131 -6.36 -9.24 -18.46
N GLY A 132 -6.98 -9.94 -19.40
CA GLY A 132 -7.20 -9.44 -20.75
C GLY A 132 -5.92 -9.31 -21.56
N VAL A 133 -4.92 -10.15 -21.26
CA VAL A 133 -3.66 -10.18 -22.00
C VAL A 133 -3.89 -10.88 -23.35
N PRO A 134 -3.60 -10.23 -24.49
CA PRO A 134 -3.80 -10.84 -25.81
C PRO A 134 -2.93 -12.09 -26.00
N PHE A 135 -3.41 -13.03 -26.82
CA PHE A 135 -2.64 -14.21 -27.19
C PHE A 135 -1.33 -13.83 -27.89
N ARG A 136 -0.26 -14.59 -27.61
CA ARG A 136 1.11 -14.36 -28.14
C ARG A 136 1.65 -12.96 -27.84
N SER A 137 1.34 -12.44 -26.67
CA SER A 137 1.94 -11.20 -26.17
C SER A 137 3.09 -11.47 -25.20
N ILE A 138 3.99 -10.50 -25.10
CA ILE A 138 5.05 -10.45 -24.10
C ILE A 138 4.70 -9.32 -23.14
N VAL A 139 4.58 -9.65 -21.86
CA VAL A 139 4.34 -8.64 -20.82
C VAL A 139 5.66 -8.23 -20.18
N PHE A 140 5.94 -6.93 -20.25
CA PHE A 140 7.06 -6.30 -19.58
C PHE A 140 6.55 -5.61 -18.33
N ILE A 141 7.24 -5.82 -17.22
CA ILE A 141 6.95 -5.11 -15.97
C ILE A 141 8.13 -4.21 -15.65
N ASN A 142 7.85 -2.92 -15.48
CA ASN A 142 8.80 -1.94 -14.98
C ASN A 142 8.79 -1.95 -13.45
N ARG A 143 9.59 -1.07 -12.86
CA ARG A 143 9.69 -0.83 -11.43
C ARG A 143 8.32 -0.67 -10.78
N CYS A 144 8.07 -1.48 -9.77
CA CYS A 144 7.04 -1.22 -8.78
C CYS A 144 7.53 -0.11 -7.83
N LYS A 145 6.64 0.80 -7.45
CA LYS A 145 6.95 1.88 -6.50
C LYS A 145 5.98 1.83 -5.33
N ASN A 146 6.47 2.12 -4.14
CA ASN A 146 5.63 2.33 -2.97
C ASN A 146 4.90 3.68 -3.11
N LEU A 147 3.57 3.67 -2.93
CA LEU A 147 2.71 4.86 -3.04
C LEU A 147 2.68 5.70 -1.75
N LEU A 148 3.06 5.15 -0.60
CA LEU A 148 3.11 5.93 0.64
C LEU A 148 4.19 7.03 0.60
N ASP A 149 5.18 6.92 -0.29
CA ASP A 149 6.21 7.93 -0.49
C ASP A 149 5.81 9.05 -1.47
N LEU A 150 4.70 8.91 -2.20
CA LEU A 150 4.23 9.94 -3.16
C LEU A 150 3.37 11.03 -2.53
N ASN A 151 2.69 10.75 -1.40
CA ASN A 151 2.00 11.78 -0.62
C ASN A 151 2.95 12.60 0.27
N GLU A 152 4.23 12.23 0.38
CA GLU A 152 5.27 13.03 1.05
C GLU A 152 6.01 13.98 0.06
N LEU A 153 5.63 14.02 -1.21
CA LEU A 153 6.02 15.05 -2.19
C LEU A 153 4.87 16.03 -2.37
N GLY A 154 4.69 16.90 -1.37
CA GLY A 154 3.67 17.95 -1.39
C GLY A 154 3.69 18.79 -2.66
N LEU A 155 2.56 18.81 -3.35
CA LEU A 155 1.90 20.05 -3.73
C LEU A 155 0.90 20.41 -2.63
#